data_AF-A0A936WN71-F1
#
_entry.id   AF-A0A936WN71-F1
#
_cell.length_a   1.000
_cell.length_b   1.000
_cell.length_c   1.000
_cell.angle_alpha   90.00
_cell.angle_beta   90.00
_cell.angle_gamma   90.00
#
_symmetry.space_group_name_H-M   'P 1'
#
loop_
_entity.id
_entity.type
_entity.pdbx_description
1 polymer ?
#
loop_
_entity_poly.entity_id
_entity_poly.type
_entity_poly.pdbx_seq_one_letter_code
_entity_poly.pdbx_strand_id
1 'polypeptide(L)'
;MEILAPEFADRVQHYTGKTPIFQAFGVDRELAHIRQQRIDLRPGGYIIIQEAESLCAIDVNTGKFVGHKSQEETVTATNLEAAEEVAKQLRIRNIGGIIVIDFIDMRRKRNQIKVVEVLEQATRNDRAKIKILPSRAWA
;
A
#
# COMPACT_ATOMS: atom_id res chain seq x y z
N MET A 1 25.34 -20.64 7.37
CA MET A 1 24.95 -19.47 8.19
C MET A 1 26.03 -19.12 9.21
N GLU A 2 26.65 -20.09 9.89
CA GLU A 2 27.75 -19.85 10.86
C GLU A 2 28.94 -19.04 10.32
N ILE A 3 29.21 -19.09 9.01
CA ILE A 3 30.36 -18.40 8.39
C ILE A 3 29.99 -16.99 7.88
N LEU A 4 28.71 -16.69 7.68
CA LEU A 4 28.25 -15.47 6.98
C LEU A 4 27.46 -14.51 7.88
N ALA A 5 26.64 -15.03 8.81
CA ALA A 5 25.88 -14.26 9.78
C ALA A 5 25.54 -15.15 11.00
N PRO A 6 26.55 -15.54 11.79
CA PRO A 6 26.40 -16.46 12.92
C PRO A 6 25.36 -15.99 13.96
N GLU A 7 25.16 -14.68 14.12
CA GLU A 7 24.16 -14.08 15.01
C GLU A 7 22.70 -14.39 14.63
N PHE A 8 22.45 -14.87 13.41
CA PHE A 8 21.12 -15.28 12.95
C PHE A 8 20.95 -16.79 12.82
N ALA A 9 21.96 -17.59 13.18
CA ALA A 9 21.90 -19.04 13.08
C ALA A 9 20.68 -19.61 13.82
N ASP A 10 20.42 -19.12 15.04
CA ASP A 10 19.29 -19.56 15.88
C ASP A 10 17.91 -19.19 15.33
N ARG A 11 17.84 -18.26 14.36
CA ARG A 11 16.58 -17.85 13.71
C ARG A 11 16.18 -18.76 12.56
N VAL A 12 17.08 -19.63 12.08
CA VAL A 12 16.82 -20.54 10.97
C VAL A 12 16.29 -21.85 11.52
N GLN A 13 15.03 -22.14 11.23
CA GLN A 13 14.37 -23.37 11.66
C GLN A 13 13.94 -24.19 10.45
N HIS A 14 14.23 -25.49 10.48
CA HIS A 14 13.75 -26.41 9.45
C HIS A 14 12.26 -26.68 9.67
N TYR A 15 11.45 -26.31 8.69
CA TYR A 15 10.02 -26.59 8.70
C TYR A 15 9.75 -28.06 8.37
N THR A 16 9.19 -28.82 9.31
CA THR A 16 8.94 -30.26 9.19
C THR A 16 7.45 -30.62 9.05
N GLY A 17 6.59 -29.60 8.90
CA GLY A 17 5.15 -29.81 8.74
C GLY A 17 4.80 -30.51 7.43
N LYS A 18 3.73 -31.30 7.43
CA LYS A 18 3.24 -32.02 6.24
C LYS A 18 2.60 -31.08 5.20
N THR A 19 2.02 -29.97 5.66
CA THR A 19 1.42 -28.94 4.81
C THR A 19 2.51 -28.04 4.23
N PRO A 20 2.49 -27.63 2.95
CA PRO A 20 3.44 -26.66 2.41
C PRO A 20 3.55 -25.40 3.28
N ILE A 21 4.77 -24.89 3.47
CA ILE A 21 5.05 -23.81 4.43
C ILE A 21 4.21 -22.56 4.17
N PHE A 22 4.05 -22.12 2.92
CA PHE A 22 3.25 -20.93 2.60
C PHE A 22 1.76 -21.14 2.89
N GLN A 23 1.23 -22.33 2.65
CA GLN A 23 -0.15 -22.67 3.03
C GLN A 23 -0.32 -22.69 4.55
N ALA A 24 0.64 -23.27 5.29
CA ALA A 24 0.59 -23.34 6.75
C ALA A 24 0.58 -21.95 7.42
N PHE A 25 1.28 -20.98 6.84
CA PHE A 25 1.32 -19.60 7.30
C PHE A 25 0.31 -18.66 6.62
N GLY A 26 -0.55 -19.18 5.72
CA GLY A 26 -1.58 -18.38 5.03
C GLY A 26 -1.06 -17.46 3.92
N VAL A 27 0.22 -17.56 3.54
CA VAL A 27 0.86 -16.73 2.51
C VAL A 27 0.28 -16.97 1.13
N ASP A 28 -0.11 -18.21 0.79
CA ASP A 28 -0.68 -18.54 -0.53
C ASP A 28 -1.95 -17.72 -0.83
N ARG A 29 -2.76 -17.46 0.20
CA ARG A 29 -3.96 -16.63 0.05
C ARG A 29 -3.55 -15.21 -0.30
N GLU A 30 -2.58 -14.63 0.41
CA GLU A 30 -2.11 -13.27 0.09
C GLU A 30 -1.48 -13.21 -1.30
N LEU A 31 -0.70 -14.23 -1.68
CA LEU A 31 -0.02 -14.31 -2.97
C LEU A 31 -1.01 -14.29 -4.16
N ALA A 32 -2.16 -14.94 -4.01
CA ALA A 32 -3.22 -14.92 -5.03
C ALA A 32 -3.82 -13.52 -5.24
N HIS A 33 -3.82 -12.66 -4.21
CA HIS A 33 -4.37 -11.30 -4.29
C HIS A 33 -3.34 -10.29 -4.80
N ILE A 34 -2.03 -10.57 -4.70
CA ILE A 34 -0.95 -9.66 -5.15
C ILE A 34 -1.10 -9.27 -6.63
N ARG A 35 -1.63 -10.16 -7.48
CA ARG A 35 -1.81 -9.89 -8.92
C ARG A 35 -3.11 -9.17 -9.26
N GLN A 36 -4.00 -8.96 -8.29
CA GLN A 36 -5.26 -8.26 -8.56
C GLN A 36 -4.98 -6.78 -8.77
N GLN A 37 -5.56 -6.21 -9.83
CA GLN A 37 -5.46 -4.76 -10.07
C GLN A 37 -6.22 -3.97 -9.00
N ARG A 38 -7.34 -4.51 -8.50
CA ARG A 38 -8.16 -3.90 -7.47
C ARG A 38 -7.77 -4.39 -6.09
N ILE A 39 -7.63 -3.46 -5.15
CA ILE A 39 -7.44 -3.73 -3.72
C ILE A 39 -8.51 -2.98 -2.94
N ASP A 40 -9.33 -3.72 -2.20
CA ASP A 40 -10.38 -3.12 -1.36
C ASP A 40 -9.79 -2.49 -0.09
N LEU A 41 -10.27 -1.30 0.26
CA LEU A 41 -9.90 -0.53 1.44
C LEU A 41 -11.00 -0.66 2.51
N ARG A 42 -10.64 -0.52 3.79
CA ARG A 42 -11.62 -0.55 4.89
C ARG A 42 -11.87 0.88 5.39
N PRO A 43 -13.13 1.36 5.57
CA PRO A 43 -14.41 0.70 5.35
C PRO A 43 -15.06 1.11 4.00
N GLY A 44 -14.70 0.43 2.91
CA GLY A 44 -15.50 0.43 1.69
C GLY A 44 -14.99 1.27 0.53
N GLY A 45 -13.73 1.73 0.54
CA GLY A 45 -13.05 2.26 -0.66
C GLY A 45 -12.34 1.16 -1.45
N TYR A 46 -11.67 1.51 -2.53
CA TYR A 46 -10.71 0.62 -3.19
C TYR A 46 -9.66 1.43 -3.96
N ILE A 47 -8.49 0.84 -4.18
CA ILE A 47 -7.50 1.35 -5.14
C ILE A 47 -7.43 0.44 -6.36
N ILE A 48 -7.17 1.03 -7.53
CA ILE A 48 -6.86 0.30 -8.77
C ILE A 48 -5.41 0.59 -9.13
N ILE A 49 -4.61 -0.47 -9.31
CA ILE A 49 -3.19 -0.39 -9.65
C ILE A 49 -3.02 -0.85 -11.11
N GLN A 50 -2.48 0.03 -11.95
CA GLN A 50 -2.22 -0.21 -13.37
C GLN A 50 -0.75 0.05 -13.69
N GLU A 51 -0.02 -1.02 -13.95
CA GLU A 51 1.38 -0.96 -14.37
C GLU A 51 1.45 -0.84 -15.90
N ALA A 52 2.22 0.14 -16.37
CA ALA A 52 2.57 0.34 -17.77
C ALA A 52 4.11 0.27 -17.93
N GLU A 53 4.61 0.40 -19.16
CA GLU A 53 6.04 0.21 -19.47
C GLU A 53 6.98 1.15 -18.69
N SER A 54 6.55 2.37 -18.41
CA SER A 54 7.39 3.41 -17.80
C SER A 54 6.82 4.02 -16.53
N LEU A 55 5.57 3.69 -16.18
CA LEU A 55 4.90 4.23 -15.00
C LEU A 55 3.89 3.25 -14.42
N CYS A 56 3.57 3.45 -13.15
CA CYS A 56 2.43 2.83 -12.48
C CYS A 56 1.41 3.92 -12.11
N ALA A 57 0.18 3.77 -12.58
CA ALA A 57 -0.94 4.63 -12.23
C ALA A 57 -1.79 3.96 -11.14
N ILE A 58 -2.10 4.70 -10.09
CA ILE A 58 -2.92 4.23 -8.98
C ILE A 58 -4.11 5.19 -8.81
N ASP A 59 -5.32 4.66 -8.92
CA ASP A 59 -6.56 5.41 -8.80
C ASP A 59 -7.26 5.07 -7.48
N VAL A 60 -7.73 6.08 -6.74
CA VAL A 60 -8.37 5.92 -5.43
C VAL A 60 -9.87 6.21 -5.54
N ASN A 61 -10.69 5.24 -5.12
CA ASN A 61 -12.14 5.37 -5.21
C ASN A 61 -12.82 5.19 -3.84
N THR A 62 -13.87 5.97 -3.62
CA THR A 62 -14.88 5.66 -2.60
C THR A 62 -15.81 4.58 -3.15
N GLY A 63 -16.05 3.49 -2.42
CA GLY A 63 -17.16 2.60 -2.72
C GLY A 63 -18.46 3.10 -2.10
N LYS A 64 -19.45 2.21 -1.95
CA LYS A 64 -20.77 2.59 -1.44
C LYS A 64 -20.67 3.14 -0.03
N PHE A 65 -21.00 4.41 0.12
CA PHE A 65 -21.12 5.11 1.40
C PHE A 65 -22.24 4.45 2.24
N VAL A 66 -21.88 3.85 3.39
CA VAL A 66 -22.80 3.14 4.30
C VAL A 66 -22.87 3.76 5.71
N GLY A 67 -22.40 5.00 5.90
CA GLY A 67 -22.27 5.63 7.22
C GLY A 67 -23.07 6.92 7.42
N HIS A 68 -22.96 7.49 8.63
CA HIS A 68 -23.50 8.80 9.00
C HIS A 68 -22.50 9.97 8.82
N LYS A 69 -21.29 9.70 8.30
CA LYS A 69 -20.21 10.69 8.19
C LYS A 69 -20.47 11.69 7.07
N SER A 70 -19.85 12.86 7.13
CA SER A 70 -19.91 13.75 5.95
C SER A 70 -19.15 13.15 4.77
N GLN A 71 -19.49 13.58 3.55
CA GLN A 71 -18.76 13.20 2.34
C GLN A 71 -17.27 13.57 2.45
N GLU A 72 -16.96 14.74 3.01
CA GLU A 72 -15.57 15.21 3.19
C GLU A 72 -14.77 14.34 4.16
N GLU A 73 -15.37 13.92 5.27
CA GLU A 73 -14.75 13.00 6.23
C GLU A 73 -14.50 11.63 5.61
N THR A 74 -15.43 11.16 4.77
CA THR A 74 -15.29 9.87 4.08
C THR A 74 -14.14 9.92 3.08
N VAL A 75 -14.10 10.95 2.22
CA VAL A 75 -13.01 11.17 1.29
C VAL A 75 -11.67 11.21 2.00
N THR A 76 -11.59 11.95 3.11
CA THR A 76 -10.36 12.06 3.89
C THR A 76 -9.95 10.70 4.47
N ALA A 77 -10.88 9.95 5.05
CA ALA A 77 -10.59 8.62 5.58
C ALA A 77 -10.14 7.64 4.47
N THR A 78 -10.80 7.66 3.30
CA THR A 78 -10.44 6.81 2.16
C THR A 78 -9.05 7.14 1.64
N ASN A 79 -8.69 8.41 1.46
CA ASN A 79 -7.35 8.79 1.00
C ASN A 79 -6.24 8.43 2.00
N LEU A 80 -6.51 8.53 3.30
CA LEU A 80 -5.54 8.11 4.33
C LEU A 80 -5.29 6.60 4.30
N GLU A 81 -6.36 5.80 4.24
CA GLU A 81 -6.25 4.34 4.10
C GLU A 81 -5.56 3.96 2.77
N ALA A 82 -5.87 4.67 1.69
CA ALA A 82 -5.24 4.46 0.40
C ALA A 82 -3.73 4.75 0.44
N ALA A 83 -3.28 5.80 1.14
CA ALA A 83 -1.86 6.12 1.26
C ALA A 83 -1.08 4.98 1.94
N GLU A 84 -1.62 4.39 3.01
CA GLU A 84 -1.02 3.25 3.68
C GLU A 84 -1.00 1.99 2.79
N GLU A 85 -2.13 1.69 2.14
CA GLU A 85 -2.23 0.50 1.30
C GLU A 85 -1.35 0.62 0.04
N VAL A 86 -1.24 1.81 -0.57
CA VAL A 86 -0.32 2.04 -1.69
C VAL A 86 1.11 1.73 -1.29
N ALA A 87 1.60 2.28 -0.18
CA ALA A 87 2.96 2.01 0.29
C ALA A 87 3.21 0.50 0.50
N LYS A 88 2.23 -0.21 1.06
CA LYS A 88 2.30 -1.66 1.22
C LYS A 88 2.32 -2.39 -0.14
N GLN A 89 1.47 -2.00 -1.08
CA GLN A 89 1.37 -2.63 -2.40
C GLN A 89 2.64 -2.44 -3.23
N LEU A 90 3.25 -1.25 -3.19
CA LEU A 90 4.54 -1.00 -3.82
C LEU A 90 5.61 -1.99 -3.34
N ARG A 91 5.67 -2.22 -2.02
CA ARG A 91 6.63 -3.15 -1.39
C ARG A 91 6.36 -4.61 -1.75
N ILE A 92 5.12 -5.09 -1.63
CA ILE A 92 4.83 -6.52 -1.84
C ILE A 92 4.83 -6.91 -3.32
N ARG A 93 4.52 -5.96 -4.23
CA ARG A 93 4.58 -6.17 -5.68
C ARG A 93 5.93 -5.85 -6.29
N ASN A 94 6.83 -5.23 -5.52
CA ASN A 94 8.11 -4.73 -5.99
C ASN A 94 7.95 -3.75 -7.19
N ILE A 95 7.00 -2.82 -7.08
CA ILE A 95 6.74 -1.79 -8.11
C ILE A 95 7.77 -0.67 -7.94
N GLY A 96 8.44 -0.30 -9.03
CA GLY A 96 9.41 0.79 -9.08
C GLY A 96 9.19 1.72 -10.27
N GLY A 97 10.03 2.75 -10.38
CA GLY A 97 9.93 3.75 -11.44
C GLY A 97 9.01 4.91 -11.06
N ILE A 98 8.35 5.50 -12.06
CA ILE A 98 7.45 6.64 -11.84
C ILE A 98 6.09 6.11 -11.40
N ILE A 99 5.61 6.57 -10.24
CA ILE A 99 4.30 6.20 -9.70
C ILE A 99 3.46 7.48 -9.60
N VAL A 100 2.25 7.44 -10.16
CA VAL A 100 1.27 8.53 -10.09
C VAL A 100 0.07 8.02 -9.32
N ILE A 101 -0.29 8.72 -8.25
CA ILE A 101 -1.43 8.38 -7.38
C ILE A 101 -2.48 9.48 -7.55
N ASP A 102 -3.66 9.11 -8.04
CA ASP A 102 -4.82 9.98 -8.18
C ASP A 102 -5.70 9.85 -6.93
N PHE A 103 -5.42 10.68 -5.93
CA PHE A 103 -6.24 10.76 -4.72
C PHE A 103 -7.53 11.53 -4.99
N ILE A 104 -8.60 11.15 -4.29
CA ILE A 104 -9.89 11.83 -4.40
C ILE A 104 -9.76 13.29 -3.95
N ASP A 105 -10.39 14.21 -4.69
CA ASP A 105 -10.36 15.64 -4.41
C ASP A 105 -10.77 15.99 -2.97
N MET A 106 -9.90 16.73 -2.28
CA MET A 106 -10.12 17.21 -0.92
C MET A 106 -10.27 18.74 -0.90
N ARG A 107 -11.32 19.24 -0.26
CA ARG A 107 -11.58 20.68 -0.13
C ARG A 107 -10.62 21.40 0.82
N ARG A 108 -10.16 20.71 1.88
CA ARG A 108 -9.33 21.29 2.93
C ARG A 108 -7.86 20.94 2.72
N LYS A 109 -7.02 21.96 2.56
CA LYS A 109 -5.56 21.82 2.41
C LYS A 109 -4.89 21.03 3.54
N ARG A 110 -5.39 21.17 4.77
CA ARG A 110 -4.92 20.37 5.92
C ARG A 110 -5.08 18.86 5.72
N ASN A 111 -6.14 18.42 5.02
CA ASN A 111 -6.38 17.00 4.78
C ASN A 111 -5.44 16.49 3.69
N GLN A 112 -5.17 17.30 2.65
CA GLN A 112 -4.17 17.01 1.62
C GLN A 112 -2.77 16.81 2.21
N ILE A 113 -2.33 17.73 3.07
CA ILE A 113 -1.04 17.64 3.78
C ILE A 113 -0.98 16.34 4.59
N LYS A 114 -2.03 16.02 5.34
CA LYS A 114 -2.10 14.80 6.15
C LYS A 114 -1.96 13.52 5.32
N VAL A 115 -2.54 13.46 4.12
CA VAL A 115 -2.41 12.30 3.22
C VAL A 115 -0.96 12.12 2.76
N VAL A 116 -0.27 13.21 2.44
CA VAL A 116 1.15 13.18 2.07
C VAL A 116 2.02 12.71 3.23
N GLU A 117 1.80 13.26 4.44
CA GLU A 117 2.52 12.84 5.66
C GLU A 117 2.35 11.34 5.96
N VAL A 118 1.12 10.82 5.79
CA VAL A 118 0.86 9.38 5.96
C VAL A 118 1.58 8.56 4.90
N LEU A 119 1.59 8.99 3.63
CA LEU A 119 2.32 8.30 2.56
C LEU A 119 3.83 8.28 2.83
N GLU A 120 4.41 9.41 3.27
CA GLU A 120 5.81 9.50 3.69
C GLU A 120 6.13 8.55 4.84
N GLN A 121 5.30 8.55 5.88
CA GLN A 121 5.49 7.69 7.03
C GLN A 121 5.34 6.20 6.68
N ALA A 122 4.40 5.84 5.81
CA ALA A 122 4.15 4.47 5.38
C ALA A 122 5.28 3.92 4.48
N THR A 123 5.94 4.80 3.72
CA THR A 123 7.07 4.46 2.84
C THR A 123 8.44 4.53 3.52
N ARG A 124 8.52 5.10 4.72
CA ARG A 124 9.79 5.34 5.45
C ARG A 124 10.67 4.10 5.65
N ASN A 125 10.05 2.94 5.85
CA ASN A 125 10.76 1.68 6.10
C ASN A 125 10.91 0.82 4.84
N ASP A 126 10.60 1.37 3.66
CA ASP A 126 10.88 0.67 2.41
C ASP A 126 12.39 0.59 2.18
N ARG A 127 12.84 -0.53 1.61
CA ARG A 127 14.25 -0.71 1.22
C ARG A 127 14.59 0.11 -0.02
N ALA A 128 13.61 0.32 -0.89
CA ALA A 128 13.75 1.19 -2.05
C ALA A 128 13.77 2.66 -1.62
N LYS A 129 14.61 3.46 -2.29
CA LYS A 129 14.61 4.91 -2.08
C LYS A 129 13.37 5.51 -2.73
N ILE A 130 12.47 6.05 -1.91
CA ILE A 130 11.24 6.70 -2.37
C ILE A 130 11.39 8.21 -2.21
N LYS A 131 11.08 8.95 -3.29
CA LYS A 131 10.99 10.41 -3.27
C LYS A 131 9.57 10.82 -3.64
N ILE A 132 8.86 11.40 -2.69
CA ILE A 132 7.51 11.93 -2.90
C ILE A 132 7.63 13.37 -3.37
N LEU A 133 6.89 13.71 -4.42
CA LEU A 133 6.84 15.06 -4.96
C LEU A 133 5.53 15.74 -4.54
N PRO A 134 5.56 17.03 -4.17
CA PRO A 134 4.35 17.75 -3.84
C PRO A 134 3.43 17.85 -5.07
N SER A 135 2.14 17.55 -4.87
CA SER A 135 1.14 17.76 -5.92
C SER A 135 0.94 19.27 -6.14
N ARG A 136 1.19 19.72 -7.37
CA ARG A 136 0.90 21.10 -7.79
C ARG A 136 -0.61 21.36 -7.93
N ALA A 137 -1.43 20.32 -8.06
CA ALA A 137 -2.89 20.44 -8.18
C ALA A 137 -3.58 20.91 -6.88
N TRP A 138 -2.85 20.92 -5.76
CA TRP A 138 -3.32 21.34 -4.43
C TRP A 138 -2.68 22.64 -3.94
N ALA A 139 -1.88 23.30 -4.80
CA ALA A 139 -1.18 24.54 -4.48
C ALA A 139 -2.14 25.72 -4.36
#